data_AF-A0A1D6I0D4-F1
#
_entry.id   AF-A0A1D6I0D4-F1
#
_cell.length_a   1.000
_cell.length_b   1.000
_cell.length_c   1.000
_cell.angle_alpha   90.00
_cell.angle_beta   90.00
_cell.angle_gamma   90.00
#
_symmetry.space_group_name_H-M   'P 1'
#
loop_
_entity.id
_entity.type
_entity.pdbx_description
1 polymer ?
#
loop_
_entity_poly.entity_id
_entity_poly.type
_entity_poly.pdbx_seq_one_letter_code
_entity_poly.pdbx_strand_id
1 'polypeptide(L)'
;MQKVRPTNHFVISKDFDELLKMATADKREKLEVFTKEVIRFGNRCKDPQWHNLDCYFEKLACELAPRSYLKGKAESVMLKLVTCVQNTVELYHELHALDRLEHDYRLKQKEHDGLSLRGDSLDILKQETILDCGVLWKQ
;
A
#
# COMPACT_ATOMS: atom_id res chain seq x y z
N MET A 1 -14.66 51.25 -41.08
CA MET A 1 -13.94 50.38 -40.12
C MET A 1 -14.81 50.20 -38.90
N GLN A 2 -15.44 49.03 -38.72
CA GLN A 2 -16.24 48.74 -37.53
C GLN A 2 -15.30 48.40 -36.36
N LYS A 3 -15.38 49.21 -35.30
CA LYS A 3 -14.65 48.98 -34.05
C LYS A 3 -15.38 47.88 -33.29
N VAL A 4 -14.91 46.65 -33.42
CA VAL A 4 -15.41 45.51 -32.64
C VAL A 4 -15.09 45.78 -31.18
N ARG A 5 -16.13 45.88 -30.33
CA ARG A 5 -15.96 45.98 -28.88
C ARG A 5 -15.43 44.65 -28.37
N PRO A 6 -14.37 44.61 -27.55
CA PRO A 6 -13.95 43.36 -26.92
C PRO A 6 -15.05 42.95 -25.93
N THR A 7 -15.78 41.90 -26.27
CA THR A 7 -16.62 41.18 -25.32
C THR A 7 -15.68 40.41 -24.40
N ASN A 8 -15.46 40.96 -23.20
CA ASN A 8 -14.83 40.22 -22.10
C ASN A 8 -15.68 38.97 -21.82
N HIS A 9 -15.31 37.84 -22.43
CA HIS A 9 -15.89 36.55 -22.10
C HIS A 9 -15.36 36.13 -20.73
N PHE A 10 -16.16 36.33 -19.69
CA PHE A 10 -15.88 35.76 -18.38
C PHE A 10 -16.19 34.26 -18.44
N VAL A 11 -15.14 33.43 -18.54
CA VAL A 11 -15.27 31.98 -18.40
C VAL A 11 -15.30 31.68 -16.92
N ILE A 12 -16.48 31.77 -16.31
CA ILE A 12 -16.71 31.35 -14.93
C ILE A 12 -16.97 29.84 -14.96
N SER A 13 -16.28 29.07 -14.09
CA SER A 13 -16.57 27.64 -13.96
C SER A 13 -18.03 27.44 -13.59
N LYS A 14 -18.70 26.47 -14.21
CA LYS A 14 -20.07 26.09 -13.84
C LYS A 14 -20.08 25.13 -12.65
N ASP A 15 -18.92 24.57 -12.31
CA ASP A 15 -18.76 23.69 -11.17
C ASP A 15 -18.71 24.52 -9.89
N PHE A 16 -19.79 24.45 -9.12
CA PHE A 16 -19.93 25.17 -7.87
C PHE A 16 -18.92 24.68 -6.81
N ASP A 17 -18.53 23.41 -6.84
CA ASP A 17 -17.55 22.86 -5.91
C ASP A 17 -16.15 23.40 -6.20
N GLU A 18 -15.78 23.55 -7.49
CA GLU A 18 -14.53 24.22 -7.88
C GLU A 18 -14.52 25.69 -7.45
N LEU A 19 -15.61 26.41 -7.73
CA LEU A 19 -15.73 27.81 -7.31
C LEU A 19 -15.66 27.96 -5.79
N LEU A 20 -16.33 27.07 -5.04
CA LEU A 20 -16.33 27.09 -3.59
C LEU A 20 -14.95 26.76 -3.02
N LYS A 21 -14.23 25.80 -3.62
CA LYS A 21 -12.83 25.51 -3.25
C LYS A 21 -11.93 26.71 -3.46
N MET A 22 -12.02 27.39 -4.62
CA MET A 22 -11.25 28.59 -4.91
C MET A 22 -11.60 29.72 -3.94
N ALA A 23 -12.88 30.03 -3.76
CA ALA A 23 -13.33 31.08 -2.84
C ALA A 23 -12.90 30.80 -1.38
N THR A 24 -12.96 29.53 -0.96
CA THR A 24 -12.51 29.12 0.38
C THR A 24 -11.00 29.27 0.51
N ALA A 25 -10.22 28.89 -0.51
CA ALA A 25 -8.78 29.06 -0.52
C ALA A 25 -8.37 30.53 -0.44
N ASP A 26 -8.96 31.39 -1.29
CA ASP A 26 -8.75 32.84 -1.28
C ASP A 26 -9.06 33.46 0.09
N LYS A 27 -10.16 33.03 0.72
CA LYS A 27 -10.54 33.51 2.05
C LYS A 27 -9.55 33.06 3.11
N ARG A 28 -9.04 31.82 3.02
CA ARG A 28 -8.04 31.29 3.95
C ARG A 28 -6.71 32.04 3.84
N GLU A 29 -6.25 32.33 2.63
CA GLU A 29 -5.01 33.10 2.40
C GLU A 29 -5.13 34.51 2.99
N LYS A 30 -6.23 35.21 2.73
CA LYS A 30 -6.47 36.54 3.31
C LYS A 30 -6.49 36.52 4.84
N LEU A 31 -7.10 35.49 5.43
CA LEU A 31 -7.14 35.32 6.88
C LEU A 31 -5.74 35.02 7.46
N GLU A 32 -4.92 34.24 6.75
CA GLU A 32 -3.55 33.94 7.18
C GLU A 32 -2.69 35.21 7.25
N VAL A 33 -2.75 36.05 6.21
CA VAL A 33 -2.05 37.34 6.18
C VAL A 33 -2.53 38.24 7.31
N PHE A 34 -3.86 38.35 7.51
CA PHE A 34 -4.43 39.13 8.60
C PHE A 34 -3.94 38.67 9.98
N THR A 35 -3.94 37.36 10.21
CA THR A 35 -3.53 36.75 11.49
C THR A 35 -2.06 37.03 11.79
N LYS A 36 -1.19 36.91 10.78
CA LYS A 36 0.23 37.26 10.89
C LYS A 36 0.43 38.72 11.31
N GLU A 37 -0.35 39.63 10.75
CA GLU A 37 -0.29 41.04 11.13
C GLU A 37 -0.79 41.27 12.57
N VAL A 38 -1.89 40.62 12.98
CA VAL A 38 -2.39 40.67 14.36
C VAL A 38 -1.32 40.21 15.36
N ILE A 39 -0.64 39.10 15.09
CA ILE A 39 0.45 38.60 15.94
C ILE A 39 1.60 39.61 15.99
N ARG A 40 2.01 40.12 14.82
CA ARG A 40 3.11 41.09 14.69
C ARG A 40 2.84 42.37 15.48
N PHE A 41 1.62 42.89 15.43
CA PHE A 41 1.23 44.07 16.19
C PHE A 41 0.99 43.76 17.67
N GLY A 42 0.38 42.61 17.97
CA GLY A 42 0.13 42.13 19.34
C GLY A 42 1.42 42.04 20.15
N ASN A 43 2.46 41.42 19.58
CA ASN A 43 3.78 41.30 20.20
C ASN A 43 4.50 42.64 20.45
N ARG A 44 4.00 43.75 19.89
CA ARG A 44 4.50 45.11 20.15
C ARG A 44 3.64 45.89 21.14
N CYS A 45 2.52 45.32 21.58
CA CYS A 45 1.63 45.96 22.53
C CYS A 45 2.31 46.07 23.90
N LYS A 46 1.96 47.10 24.68
CA LYS A 46 2.50 47.27 26.05
C LYS A 46 1.98 46.21 27.00
N ASP A 47 0.79 45.69 26.71
CA ASP A 47 0.11 44.72 27.56
C ASP A 47 0.48 43.29 27.11
N PRO A 48 1.10 42.49 27.99
CA PRO A 48 1.52 41.12 27.67
C PRO A 48 0.39 40.18 27.25
N GLN A 49 -0.87 40.49 27.56
CA GLN A 49 -1.99 39.64 27.14
C GLN A 49 -2.13 39.54 25.61
N TRP A 50 -1.60 40.51 24.87
CA TRP A 50 -1.61 40.53 23.41
C TRP A 50 -0.35 39.90 22.80
N HIS A 51 0.55 39.39 23.62
CA HIS A 51 1.76 38.71 23.15
C HIS A 51 1.46 37.24 22.88
N ASN A 52 2.28 36.64 22.01
CA ASN A 52 2.28 35.21 21.72
C ASN A 52 0.92 34.68 21.23
N LEU A 53 0.17 35.51 20.50
CA LEU A 53 -1.12 35.14 19.93
C LEU A 53 -1.01 34.01 18.89
N ASP A 54 0.17 33.79 18.32
CA ASP A 54 0.50 32.63 17.48
C ASP A 54 0.06 31.32 18.12
N CYS A 55 0.39 31.10 19.40
CA CYS A 55 -0.01 29.91 20.15
C CYS A 55 -1.54 29.75 20.23
N TYR A 56 -2.29 30.85 20.32
CA TYR A 56 -3.76 30.83 20.35
C TYR A 56 -4.35 30.51 18.98
N PHE A 57 -3.82 31.10 17.91
CA PHE A 57 -4.26 30.82 16.55
C PHE A 57 -3.90 29.40 16.10
N GLU A 58 -2.73 28.88 16.48
CA GLU A 58 -2.36 27.48 16.24
C GLU A 58 -3.30 26.52 16.97
N LYS A 59 -3.61 26.79 18.24
CA LYS A 59 -4.57 26.00 19.00
C LYS A 59 -5.96 26.01 18.34
N LEU A 60 -6.46 27.18 17.94
CA LEU A 60 -7.73 27.31 17.22
C LEU A 60 -7.70 26.59 15.87
N ALA A 61 -6.58 26.65 15.13
CA ALA A 61 -6.42 25.92 13.88
C ALA A 61 -6.46 24.40 14.11
N CYS A 62 -5.85 23.90 15.19
CA CYS A 62 -5.95 22.50 15.59
C CYS A 62 -7.36 22.10 16.03
N GLU A 63 -8.08 22.97 16.73
CA GLU A 63 -9.47 22.78 17.17
C GLU A 63 -10.50 22.90 16.03
N LEU A 64 -10.18 23.60 14.94
CA LEU A 64 -11.03 23.76 13.74
C LEU A 64 -10.69 22.80 12.58
N ALA A 65 -9.44 22.32 12.51
CA ALA A 65 -9.02 21.20 11.66
C ALA A 65 -9.62 19.79 11.95
N PRO A 66 -10.37 19.47 13.04
CA PRO A 66 -10.55 18.08 13.45
C PRO A 66 -11.41 17.19 12.56
N ARG A 67 -12.25 17.69 11.65
CA ARG A 67 -13.25 16.80 11.02
C ARG A 67 -12.99 16.42 9.58
N SER A 68 -12.53 17.31 8.71
CA SER A 68 -12.36 16.98 7.28
C SER A 68 -10.95 16.51 6.96
N TYR A 69 -9.94 17.23 7.42
CA TYR A 69 -8.53 16.89 7.18
C TYR A 69 -8.10 15.64 7.96
N LEU A 70 -8.41 15.56 9.26
CA LEU A 70 -8.10 14.37 10.05
C LEU A 70 -8.87 13.13 9.55
N LYS A 71 -10.12 13.30 9.09
CA LYS A 71 -10.90 12.23 8.46
C LYS A 71 -10.23 11.73 7.18
N GLY A 72 -9.83 12.62 6.27
CA GLY A 72 -9.13 12.21 5.05
C GLY A 72 -7.80 11.51 5.32
N LYS A 73 -7.05 11.96 6.33
CA LYS A 73 -5.80 11.29 6.76
C LYS A 73 -6.08 9.92 7.36
N ALA A 74 -7.11 9.79 8.21
CA ALA A 74 -7.52 8.51 8.80
C ALA A 74 -8.02 7.52 7.74
N GLU A 75 -8.81 7.99 6.76
CA GLU A 75 -9.28 7.20 5.62
C GLU A 75 -8.10 6.69 4.77
N SER A 76 -7.11 7.53 4.49
CA SER A 76 -5.90 7.13 3.76
C SER A 76 -5.10 6.06 4.51
N VAL A 77 -4.95 6.19 5.83
CA VAL A 77 -4.26 5.21 6.67
C VAL A 77 -5.04 3.88 6.72
N MET A 78 -6.36 3.94 6.89
CA MET A 78 -7.24 2.78 6.83
C MET A 78 -7.12 2.02 5.50
N LEU A 79 -7.08 2.74 4.37
CA LEU A 79 -6.93 2.12 3.05
C LEU A 79 -5.60 1.36 2.94
N LYS A 80 -4.50 1.96 3.43
CA LYS A 80 -3.18 1.29 3.46
C LYS A 80 -3.21 0.03 4.34
N LEU A 81 -3.87 0.09 5.50
CA LEU A 81 -4.05 -1.06 6.39
C LEU A 81 -4.82 -2.19 5.71
N VAL A 82 -5.93 -1.88 5.02
CA VAL A 82 -6.69 -2.86 4.25
C VAL A 82 -5.82 -3.52 3.19
N THR A 83 -5.03 -2.74 2.44
CA THR A 83 -4.08 -3.29 1.47
C THR A 83 -3.04 -4.19 2.13
N CYS A 84 -2.47 -3.78 3.27
CA CYS A 84 -1.50 -4.63 4.00
C CYS A 84 -2.13 -5.96 4.45
N VAL A 85 -3.36 -5.94 4.94
CA VAL A 85 -4.09 -7.16 5.33
C VAL A 85 -4.31 -8.05 4.11
N GLN A 86 -4.75 -7.50 2.98
CA GLN A 86 -4.95 -8.26 1.74
C GLN A 86 -3.64 -8.91 1.26
N ASN A 87 -2.55 -8.16 1.22
CA ASN A 87 -1.23 -8.68 0.86
C ASN A 87 -0.77 -9.78 1.82
N THR A 88 -1.11 -9.67 3.10
CA THR A 88 -0.77 -10.70 4.11
C THR A 88 -1.54 -11.99 3.86
N VAL A 89 -2.82 -11.90 3.50
CA VAL A 89 -3.64 -13.06 3.15
C VAL A 89 -3.06 -13.77 1.91
N GLU A 90 -2.69 -13.02 0.87
CA GLU A 90 -2.05 -13.56 -0.32
C GLU A 90 -0.73 -14.29 0.02
N LEU A 91 0.10 -13.67 0.87
CA LEU A 91 1.34 -14.28 1.32
C LEU A 91 1.11 -15.62 2.06
N TYR A 92 0.06 -15.72 2.89
CA TYR A 92 -0.30 -16.97 3.55
C TYR A 92 -0.77 -18.05 2.55
N HIS A 93 -1.51 -17.66 1.51
CA HIS A 93 -1.92 -18.59 0.47
C HIS A 93 -0.72 -19.15 -0.32
N GLU A 94 0.25 -18.29 -0.64
CA GLU A 94 1.50 -18.71 -1.31
C GLU A 94 2.33 -19.62 -0.42
N LEU A 95 2.48 -19.28 0.86
CA LEU A 95 3.19 -20.12 1.83
C LEU A 95 2.57 -21.52 1.89
N HIS A 96 1.24 -21.61 1.99
CA HIS A 96 0.54 -22.89 1.95
C HIS A 96 0.70 -23.63 0.61
N ALA A 97 0.89 -22.93 -0.51
CA ALA A 97 1.19 -23.56 -1.79
C ALA A 97 2.60 -24.17 -1.80
N LEU A 98 3.58 -23.49 -1.21
CA LEU A 98 4.94 -24.00 -1.04
C LEU A 98 4.98 -25.25 -0.17
N ASP A 99 4.25 -25.27 0.96
CA ASP A 99 4.18 -26.46 1.82
C ASP A 99 3.70 -27.71 1.07
N ARG A 100 2.69 -27.54 0.20
CA ARG A 100 2.18 -28.63 -0.65
C ARG A 100 3.22 -29.09 -1.66
N LEU A 101 3.89 -28.16 -2.32
CA LEU A 101 4.94 -28.47 -3.30
C LEU A 101 6.12 -29.21 -2.64
N GLU A 102 6.51 -28.81 -1.43
CA GLU A 102 7.55 -29.50 -0.67
C GLU A 102 7.12 -30.93 -0.32
N HIS A 103 5.87 -31.11 0.13
CA HIS A 103 5.34 -32.43 0.42
C HIS A 103 5.36 -33.34 -0.83
N ASP A 104 4.87 -32.84 -1.95
CA ASP A 104 4.85 -33.56 -3.23
C ASP A 104 6.27 -33.90 -3.71
N TYR A 105 7.23 -32.99 -3.52
CA TYR A 105 8.63 -33.23 -3.84
C TYR A 105 9.22 -34.36 -2.99
N ARG A 106 8.95 -34.37 -1.68
CA ARG A 106 9.42 -35.43 -0.76
C ARG A 106 8.77 -36.78 -1.06
N LEU A 107 7.52 -36.83 -1.50
CA LEU A 107 6.86 -38.06 -1.94
C LEU A 107 7.54 -38.62 -3.19
N LYS A 108 7.81 -37.77 -4.19
CA LYS A 108 8.51 -38.19 -5.42
C LYS A 108 9.92 -38.70 -5.17
N GLN A 109 10.66 -38.13 -4.21
CA GLN A 109 11.96 -38.67 -3.81
C GLN A 109 11.83 -40.10 -3.28
N LYS A 110 10.86 -40.36 -2.39
CA LYS A 110 10.63 -41.71 -1.85
C LYS A 110 10.21 -42.72 -2.91
N GLU A 111 9.40 -42.30 -3.89
CA GLU A 111 9.04 -43.16 -5.02
C GLU A 111 10.26 -43.51 -5.88
N HIS A 112 11.15 -42.54 -6.13
CA HIS A 112 12.40 -42.78 -6.86
C HIS A 112 13.34 -43.74 -6.12
N ASP A 113 13.49 -43.59 -4.79
CA ASP A 113 14.31 -44.49 -3.96
C ASP A 113 13.70 -45.90 -3.87
N GLY A 114 12.37 -46.00 -3.78
CA GLY A 114 11.65 -47.28 -3.80
C GLY A 114 11.73 -48.00 -5.14
N LEU A 115 11.78 -47.27 -6.25
CA LEU A 115 12.04 -47.82 -7.58
C LEU A 115 13.51 -48.25 -7.75
N SER A 116 14.47 -47.56 -7.11
CA SER A 116 15.88 -47.95 -7.08
C SER A 116 16.07 -49.31 -6.37
N LEU A 117 15.44 -49.52 -5.20
CA LEU A 117 15.47 -50.82 -4.50
C LEU A 117 14.83 -51.95 -5.31
N ARG A 118 13.80 -51.63 -6.11
CA ARG A 118 13.16 -52.60 -7.02
C ARG A 118 14.04 -52.91 -8.23
N GLY A 119 14.86 -51.95 -8.69
CA GLY A 119 15.88 -52.14 -9.72
C GLY A 119 16.97 -53.11 -9.27
N ASP A 120 17.50 -52.92 -8.05
CA ASP A 120 18.51 -53.82 -7.47
C ASP A 120 17.97 -55.25 -7.25
N SER A 121 16.70 -55.40 -6.83
CA SER A 121 16.06 -56.72 -6.74
C SER A 121 15.85 -57.39 -8.10
N LEU A 122 15.68 -56.61 -9.17
CA LEU A 122 15.55 -57.12 -10.54
C LEU A 122 16.91 -57.52 -11.12
N ASP A 123 17.98 -56.83 -10.74
CA ASP A 123 19.34 -57.17 -11.12
C ASP A 123 19.88 -58.38 -10.32
N ILE A 124 19.47 -58.57 -9.06
CA ILE A 124 19.73 -59.80 -8.29
C ILE A 124 19.03 -61.01 -8.92
N LEU A 125 17.76 -60.88 -9.33
CA LEU A 125 17.03 -61.96 -10.03
C LEU A 125 17.58 -62.26 -11.44
N LYS A 126 18.14 -61.26 -12.13
CA LYS A 126 18.88 -61.47 -13.38
C LYS A 126 20.21 -62.20 -13.16
N GLN A 127 20.89 -61.94 -12.04
CA GLN A 127 22.15 -62.62 -11.73
C GLN A 127 21.93 -64.09 -11.34
N GLU A 128 20.81 -64.41 -10.70
CA GLU A 128 20.40 -65.77 -10.34
C GLU A 128 19.99 -66.60 -11.58
N THR A 129 19.29 -65.98 -12.55
CA THR A 129 18.94 -66.65 -13.82
C THR A 129 20.13 -66.87 -14.77
N ILE A 130 21.16 -66.02 -14.72
CA ILE A 130 22.41 -66.22 -15.49
C ILE A 130 23.27 -67.36 -14.91
N LEU A 131 23.26 -67.54 -13.58
CA LEU A 131 23.97 -68.66 -12.94
C LEU A 131 23.29 -70.01 -13.23
N ASP A 132 21.96 -70.06 -13.38
CA ASP A 132 21.23 -71.29 -13.71
C ASP A 132 21.43 -71.74 -15.17
N CYS A 133 21.63 -70.81 -16.12
CA CYS A 133 21.97 -71.16 -17.50
C CYS A 133 23.42 -71.69 -17.67
N GLY A 134 24.31 -71.46 -16.70
CA GLY A 134 25.70 -71.93 -16.74
C GLY A 134 25.88 -73.41 -16.37
N VAL A 135 24.87 -74.05 -15.75
CA VAL A 135 24.96 -75.44 -15.26
C VAL A 135 24.47 -76.47 -16.28
N LEU A 136 23.89 -76.03 -17.41
CA LEU A 136 23.22 -76.89 -18.39
C LEU A 136 24.06 -77.27 -19.63
N TRP A 137 25.37 -77.01 -19.63
CA TRP A 137 26.30 -77.42 -20.71
C TRP A 137 27.53 -78.20 -20.22
N LYS A 138 27.38 -78.99 -19.16
CA LYS A 138 28.33 -80.08 -18.82
C LYS A 138 27.61 -81.35 -18.37
N GLN A 139 27.05 -82.08 -19.33
CA GLN A 139 27.19 -83.54 -19.43
C GLN A 139 26.75 -84.01 -20.81
#